data_AF-A0A934W3W7-F1
#
_entry.id   AF-A0A934W3W7-F1
#
_cell.length_a   1.000
_cell.length_b   1.000
_cell.length_c   1.000
_cell.angle_alpha   90.00
_cell.angle_beta   90.00
_cell.angle_gamma   90.00
#
_symmetry.space_group_name_H-M   'P 1'
#
loop_
_entity.id
_entity.type
_entity.pdbx_description
1 polymer ?
#
loop_
_entity_poly.entity_id
_entity_poly.type
_entity_poly.pdbx_seq_one_letter_code
_entity_poly.pdbx_strand_id
1 'polypeptide(L)'
;MDSDEKRRLRHHIGQHLDVSNARMTDDETLTLAGFVDQYDERYRGTSLPPRTRTRPGWGSDGKYIVTETYTDSFPDEVGIRQTYEYKDDDGDHRTTVTDVADARGVLNWLRDQR
;
A
#
# COMPACT_ATOMS: atom_id res chain seq x y z
N MET A 1 -0.24 -2.56 -26.31
CA MET A 1 -1.29 -1.52 -26.19
C MET A 1 -1.01 -0.43 -27.23
N ASP A 2 -2.02 0.27 -27.74
CA ASP A 2 -1.74 1.42 -28.60
C ASP A 2 -1.22 2.61 -27.78
N SER A 3 -0.34 3.45 -28.36
CA SER A 3 0.26 4.59 -27.65
C SER A 3 -0.80 5.62 -27.21
N ASP A 4 -1.86 5.82 -28.01
CA ASP A 4 -2.94 6.72 -27.65
C ASP A 4 -3.82 6.15 -26.55
N GLU A 5 -4.07 4.84 -26.58
CA GLU A 5 -4.81 4.14 -25.53
C GLU A 5 -4.07 4.23 -24.19
N LYS A 6 -2.75 3.99 -24.19
CA LYS A 6 -1.90 4.11 -23.01
C LYS A 6 -1.91 5.51 -22.41
N ARG A 7 -1.86 6.52 -23.28
CA ARG A 7 -1.93 7.92 -22.87
C ARG A 7 -3.26 8.27 -22.21
N ARG A 8 -4.38 7.75 -22.75
CA ARG A 8 -5.72 7.93 -22.14
C ARG A 8 -5.80 7.29 -20.77
N LEU A 9 -5.36 6.04 -20.61
CA LEU A 9 -5.35 5.39 -19.29
C LEU A 9 -4.45 6.10 -18.30
N ARG A 10 -3.26 6.54 -18.71
CA ARG A 10 -2.38 7.31 -17.83
C ARG A 10 -3.01 8.63 -17.37
N HIS A 11 -3.74 9.31 -18.25
CA HIS A 11 -4.45 10.52 -17.88
C HIS A 11 -5.57 10.22 -16.87
N HIS A 12 -6.36 9.18 -17.11
CA HIS A 12 -7.39 8.69 -16.18
C HIS A 12 -6.82 8.37 -14.80
N ILE A 13 -5.78 7.53 -14.73
CA ILE A 13 -5.08 7.21 -13.48
C ILE A 13 -4.57 8.48 -12.80
N GLY A 14 -4.02 9.41 -13.57
CA GLY A 14 -3.48 10.68 -13.08
C GLY A 14 -4.49 11.64 -12.47
N GLN A 15 -5.80 11.41 -12.66
CA GLN A 15 -6.86 12.16 -11.97
C GLN A 15 -7.01 11.73 -10.50
N HIS A 16 -6.46 10.56 -10.14
CA HIS A 16 -6.65 9.93 -8.84
C HIS A 16 -5.33 9.66 -8.11
N LEU A 17 -4.26 9.33 -8.83
CA LEU A 17 -2.95 8.98 -8.27
C LEU A 17 -1.84 9.82 -8.91
N ASP A 18 -0.75 10.03 -8.18
CA ASP A 18 0.42 10.68 -8.75
C ASP A 18 1.16 9.76 -9.74
N VAL A 19 1.09 10.11 -11.02
CA VAL A 19 1.74 9.40 -12.14
C VAL A 19 3.00 10.11 -12.66
N SER A 20 3.41 11.22 -12.03
CA SER A 20 4.49 12.08 -12.53
C SER A 20 5.85 11.36 -12.57
N ASN A 21 6.13 10.55 -11.56
CA ASN A 21 7.40 9.81 -11.42
C ASN A 21 7.31 8.31 -11.78
N ALA A 22 6.20 7.87 -12.37
CA ALA A 22 5.97 6.46 -12.67
C ALA A 22 6.15 6.14 -14.17
N ARG A 23 7.26 5.48 -14.52
CA ARG A 23 7.43 4.83 -15.84
C ARG A 23 6.69 3.49 -15.85
N MET A 24 5.49 3.45 -16.41
CA MET A 24 4.66 2.24 -16.42
C MET A 24 4.79 1.45 -17.73
N THR A 25 4.88 0.13 -17.63
CA THR A 25 4.66 -0.78 -18.77
C THR A 25 3.19 -0.77 -19.18
N ASP A 26 2.86 -1.38 -20.32
CA ASP A 26 1.47 -1.48 -20.78
C ASP A 26 0.63 -2.28 -19.76
N ASP A 27 1.17 -3.39 -19.28
CA ASP A 27 0.51 -4.26 -18.29
C ASP A 27 0.31 -3.56 -16.93
N GLU A 28 1.32 -2.81 -16.47
CA GLU A 28 1.22 -2.00 -15.25
C GLU A 28 0.14 -0.93 -15.40
N THR A 29 0.04 -0.31 -16.59
CA THR A 29 -0.98 0.72 -16.87
C THR A 29 -2.38 0.11 -16.81
N LEU A 30 -2.59 -1.05 -17.43
CA LEU A 30 -3.88 -1.76 -17.40
C LEU A 30 -4.25 -2.21 -15.98
N THR A 31 -3.27 -2.74 -15.24
CA THR A 31 -3.46 -3.18 -13.85
C THR A 31 -3.89 -2.03 -12.97
N LEU A 32 -3.21 -0.89 -13.08
CA LEU A 32 -3.50 0.29 -12.26
C LEU A 32 -4.82 0.97 -12.66
N ALA A 33 -5.14 1.03 -13.95
CA ALA A 33 -6.44 1.50 -14.41
C ALA A 33 -7.58 0.63 -13.83
N GLY A 34 -7.44 -0.69 -13.89
CA GLY A 34 -8.41 -1.61 -13.30
C GLY A 34 -8.55 -1.45 -11.78
N PHE A 35 -7.45 -1.15 -11.07
CA PHE A 35 -7.49 -0.82 -9.65
C PHE A 35 -8.29 0.46 -9.38
N VAL A 36 -8.04 1.53 -10.13
CA VAL A 36 -8.78 2.81 -10.01
C VAL A 36 -10.26 2.62 -10.32
N ASP A 37 -10.59 1.93 -11.41
CA ASP A 37 -11.98 1.71 -11.83
C ASP A 37 -12.80 0.89 -10.82
N GLN A 38 -12.15 -0.05 -10.14
CA GLN A 38 -12.79 -0.91 -9.13
C GLN A 38 -12.64 -0.36 -7.71
N TYR A 39 -11.94 0.78 -7.53
CA TYR A 39 -11.59 1.28 -6.20
C TYR A 39 -12.82 1.53 -5.35
N ASP A 40 -13.76 2.31 -5.86
CA ASP A 40 -14.98 2.68 -5.14
C ASP A 40 -15.86 1.49 -4.78
N GLU A 41 -15.95 0.49 -5.66
CA GLU A 41 -16.83 -0.67 -5.43
C GLU A 41 -16.19 -1.72 -4.52
N ARG A 42 -14.89 -1.97 -4.66
CA ARG A 42 -14.23 -3.13 -4.02
C ARG A 42 -13.33 -2.77 -2.85
N TYR A 43 -12.80 -1.57 -2.83
CA TYR A 43 -11.72 -1.22 -1.92
C TYR A 43 -12.13 -0.12 -0.96
N ARG A 44 -12.76 0.95 -1.42
CA ARG A 44 -13.03 2.16 -0.65
C ARG A 44 -13.70 1.86 0.70
N GLY A 45 -13.09 2.39 1.77
CA GLY A 45 -13.59 2.25 3.14
C GLY A 45 -13.36 0.86 3.76
N THR A 46 -12.68 -0.04 3.04
CA THR A 46 -12.35 -1.38 3.55
C THR A 46 -10.92 -1.44 4.09
N SER A 47 -10.66 -2.47 4.89
CA SER A 47 -9.32 -2.81 5.38
C SER A 47 -9.08 -4.29 5.18
N LEU A 48 -7.85 -4.65 4.82
CA LEU A 48 -7.44 -6.04 4.80
C LEU A 48 -7.23 -6.57 6.22
N PRO A 49 -7.36 -7.89 6.44
CA PRO A 49 -7.01 -8.50 7.72
C PRO A 49 -5.57 -8.15 8.12
N PRO A 50 -5.34 -7.77 9.39
CA PRO A 50 -4.01 -7.41 9.87
C PRO A 50 -3.06 -8.62 9.79
N ARG A 51 -1.83 -8.35 9.37
CA ARG A 51 -0.74 -9.33 9.32
C ARG A 51 0.17 -9.11 10.50
N THR A 52 0.20 -10.07 11.42
CA THR A 52 1.00 -9.98 12.65
C THR A 52 2.18 -10.93 12.60
N ARG A 53 3.34 -10.47 13.06
CA ARG A 53 4.55 -11.29 13.22
C ARG A 53 5.12 -11.04 14.61
N THR A 54 5.51 -12.12 15.28
CA THR A 54 6.16 -12.06 16.59
C THR A 54 7.54 -12.67 16.48
N ARG A 55 8.56 -11.97 17.00
CA ARG A 55 9.95 -12.45 16.97
C ARG A 55 10.72 -11.96 18.21
N PRO A 56 11.80 -12.66 18.61
CA PRO A 56 12.67 -12.17 19.65
C PRO A 56 13.57 -11.03 19.15
N GLY A 57 13.79 -10.04 20.01
CA GLY A 57 14.77 -8.95 19.86
C GLY A 57 15.84 -9.01 20.95
N TRP A 58 16.88 -8.19 20.80
CA TRP A 58 17.98 -8.05 21.76
C TRP A 58 18.28 -6.58 22.00
N GLY A 59 18.26 -6.17 23.27
CA GLY A 59 18.60 -4.84 23.74
C GLY A 59 19.70 -4.89 24.81
N SER A 60 20.02 -3.73 25.40
CA SER A 60 21.02 -3.62 26.46
C SER A 60 20.65 -4.42 27.72
N ASP A 61 19.35 -4.55 28.01
CA ASP A 61 18.83 -5.24 29.19
C ASP A 61 18.52 -6.74 28.95
N GLY A 62 18.74 -7.23 27.73
CA GLY A 62 18.60 -8.64 27.38
C GLY A 62 17.67 -8.91 26.21
N LYS A 63 17.05 -10.09 26.23
CA LYS A 63 16.14 -10.56 25.17
C LYS A 63 14.72 -10.10 25.48
N TYR A 64 14.06 -9.53 24.47
CA TYR A 64 12.66 -9.12 24.53
C TYR A 64 11.87 -9.74 23.38
N ILE A 65 10.53 -9.68 23.43
CA ILE A 65 9.64 -10.16 22.38
C ILE A 65 8.99 -8.97 21.68
N VAL A 66 9.21 -8.84 20.38
CA VAL A 66 8.51 -7.85 19.56
C VAL A 66 7.34 -8.50 18.82
N THR A 67 6.23 -7.78 18.78
CA THR A 67 5.07 -8.01 17.92
C THR A 67 4.95 -6.85 16.93
N GLU A 68 4.99 -7.18 15.65
CA GLU A 68 4.86 -6.26 14.52
C GLU A 68 3.54 -6.54 13.81
N THR A 69 2.66 -5.54 13.69
CA THR A 69 1.37 -5.66 13.02
C THR A 69 1.32 -4.72 11.82
N TYR A 70 0.96 -5.26 10.66
CA TYR A 70 0.80 -4.52 9.40
C TYR A 70 -0.66 -4.56 8.98
N THR A 71 -1.26 -3.39 8.82
CA THR A 71 -2.65 -3.24 8.36
C THR A 71 -2.68 -2.38 7.12
N ASP A 72 -3.22 -2.91 6.04
CA ASP A 72 -3.44 -2.17 4.80
C ASP A 72 -4.92 -1.79 4.71
N SER A 73 -5.20 -0.51 4.50
CA SER A 73 -6.56 0.05 4.43
C SER A 73 -6.73 0.94 3.21
N PHE A 74 -7.96 1.10 2.76
CA PHE A 74 -8.30 1.84 1.55
C PHE A 74 -9.16 3.04 1.93
N PRO A 75 -8.57 4.24 2.02
CA PRO A 75 -9.30 5.45 2.42
C PRO A 75 -10.34 5.89 1.37
N ASP A 76 -11.02 7.01 1.64
CA ASP A 76 -11.99 7.59 0.72
C ASP A 76 -11.37 8.09 -0.59
N GLU A 77 -10.15 8.60 -0.51
CA GLU A 77 -9.35 8.99 -1.67
C GLU A 77 -8.60 7.78 -2.23
N VAL A 78 -8.52 7.68 -3.55
CA VAL A 78 -7.88 6.55 -4.23
C VAL A 78 -6.42 6.43 -3.79
N GLY A 79 -6.11 5.31 -3.17
CA GLY A 79 -4.79 5.05 -2.58
C GLY A 79 -4.85 3.95 -1.54
N ILE A 80 -3.74 3.77 -0.84
CA ILE A 80 -3.60 2.73 0.19
C ILE A 80 -2.98 3.37 1.42
N ARG A 81 -3.60 3.21 2.58
CA ARG A 81 -3.04 3.60 3.87
C ARG A 81 -2.48 2.36 4.55
N GLN A 82 -1.17 2.37 4.76
CA GLN A 82 -0.44 1.30 5.44
C GLN A 82 -0.14 1.73 6.88
N THR A 83 -0.67 0.98 7.84
CA THR A 83 -0.37 1.17 9.26
C THR A 83 0.56 0.05 9.70
N TYR A 84 1.71 0.44 10.23
CA TYR A 84 2.66 -0.43 10.89
C TYR A 84 2.65 -0.14 12.39
N GLU A 85 2.43 -1.16 13.19
CA GLU A 85 2.50 -1.10 14.64
C GLU A 85 3.62 -2.01 15.14
N TYR A 86 4.39 -1.48 16.07
CA TYR A 86 5.45 -2.15 16.79
C TYR A 86 5.08 -2.13 18.27
N LYS A 87 5.19 -3.28 18.92
CA LYS A 87 5.03 -3.41 20.37
C LYS A 87 6.02 -4.43 20.91
N ASP A 88 6.74 -4.11 21.97
CA ASP A 88 7.50 -5.10 22.74
C ASP A 88 6.89 -5.39 24.13
N ASP A 89 7.39 -6.43 24.79
CA ASP A 89 7.01 -6.83 26.15
C ASP A 89 7.67 -5.98 27.25
N ASP A 90 8.67 -5.18 26.90
CA ASP A 90 9.28 -4.17 27.77
C ASP A 90 8.48 -2.85 27.81
N GLY A 91 7.50 -2.69 26.92
CA GLY A 91 6.52 -1.61 26.92
C GLY A 91 6.73 -0.54 25.86
N ASP A 92 7.73 -0.67 24.97
CA ASP A 92 7.87 0.22 23.81
C ASP A 92 6.74 -0.06 22.81
N HIS A 93 6.20 1.04 22.27
CA HIS A 93 5.12 1.01 21.31
C HIS A 93 5.28 2.13 20.29
N ARG A 94 5.24 1.77 19.01
CA ARG A 94 5.36 2.72 17.91
C ARG A 94 4.36 2.40 16.82
N THR A 95 3.65 3.42 16.37
CA THR A 95 2.79 3.34 15.19
C THR A 95 3.34 4.25 14.11
N THR A 96 3.46 3.72 12.90
CA THR A 96 3.81 4.45 11.69
C THR A 96 2.66 4.31 10.70
N VAL A 97 2.18 5.42 10.17
CA VAL A 97 1.16 5.45 9.12
C VAL A 97 1.80 6.03 7.86
N THR A 98 1.64 5.32 6.74
CA THR A 98 2.14 5.72 5.43
C THR A 98 0.99 5.72 4.44
N ASP A 99 0.73 6.87 3.82
CA ASP A 99 -0.24 6.99 2.74
C ASP A 99 0.45 6.82 1.40
N VAL A 100 -0.02 5.84 0.62
CA VAL A 100 0.47 5.49 -0.70
C VAL A 100 -0.55 5.96 -1.73
N ALA A 101 -0.30 7.15 -2.28
CA ALA A 101 -1.13 7.80 -3.29
C ALA A 101 -0.41 7.97 -4.64
N ASP A 102 0.80 7.40 -4.78
CA ASP A 102 1.54 7.41 -6.03
C ASP A 102 1.36 6.09 -6.80
N ALA A 103 1.37 6.20 -8.12
CA ALA A 103 1.15 5.07 -9.02
C ALA A 103 2.17 3.93 -8.81
N ARG A 104 3.42 4.26 -8.48
CA ARG A 104 4.47 3.23 -8.29
C ARG A 104 4.27 2.48 -6.98
N GLY A 105 3.94 3.18 -5.91
CA GLY A 105 3.63 2.60 -4.60
C GLY A 105 2.45 1.65 -4.68
N VAL A 106 1.35 2.05 -5.33
CA VAL A 106 0.18 1.18 -5.55
C VAL A 106 0.53 -0.05 -6.38
N LEU A 107 1.30 0.11 -7.46
CA LEU A 107 1.76 -1.03 -8.27
C LEU A 107 2.65 -2.01 -7.50
N ASN A 108 3.58 -1.50 -6.70
CA ASN A 108 4.43 -2.33 -5.85
C ASN A 108 3.59 -3.09 -4.82
N TRP A 109 2.63 -2.42 -4.19
CA TRP A 109 1.72 -3.06 -3.25
C TRP A 109 0.90 -4.16 -3.92
N LEU A 110 0.30 -3.90 -5.09
CA LEU A 110 -0.47 -4.90 -5.85
C LEU A 110 0.38 -6.13 -6.21
N ARG A 111 1.67 -5.94 -6.49
CA ARG A 111 2.61 -7.04 -6.74
C ARG A 111 2.90 -7.85 -5.48
N ASP A 112 3.05 -7.19 -4.34
CA ASP A 112 3.39 -7.85 -3.07
C ASP A 112 2.20 -8.62 -2.46
N GLN A 113 0.98 -8.37 -2.94
CA GLN A 113 -0.23 -9.13 -2.58
C GLN A 113 -0.48 -10.38 -3.45
N ARG A 114 0.35 -10.63 -4.47
CA ARG A 114 0.31 -11.85 -5.30
C ARG A 114 1.26 -12.93 -4.77
#